data_AF-A0A6L3EIP3-F1
#
_entry.id   AF-A0A6L3EIP3-F1
#
_cell.length_a   1.000
_cell.length_b   1.000
_cell.length_c   1.000
_cell.angle_alpha   90.00
_cell.angle_beta   90.00
_cell.angle_gamma   90.00
#
_symmetry.space_group_name_H-M   'P 1'
#
loop_
_entity.id
_entity.type
_entity.pdbx_description
1 polymer ?
#
loop_
_entity_poly.entity_id
_entity_poly.type
_entity_poly.pdbx_seq_one_letter_code
_entity_poly.pdbx_strand_id
1 'polypeptide(L)'
;MDRADTILVRRINGVRWLVRSSFLDTPGFDSLTRIGTDWHPPVRTRKERRRRRWSTLYRSAGDQVFLKYFLPRSRYERLKYLIRPSRASAEWRNARQLERLGVHVPVPLAWGERRGAAGWRQSLLVTEALPGAPTLLQWSESRHGDAEVRSLRQKLARDVAVMHEHGLFHRDLHGDNVL
;
A
#
# COMPACT_ATOMS: atom_id res chain seq x y z
N MET A 1 -6.55 -11.92 21.00
CA MET A 1 -6.39 -13.31 20.55
C MET A 1 -6.36 -13.29 19.03
N ASP A 2 -5.20 -12.93 18.49
CA ASP A 2 -5.01 -12.59 17.07
C ASP A 2 -4.82 -13.89 16.30
N ARG A 3 -5.81 -14.30 15.49
CA ARG A 3 -5.60 -15.38 14.54
C ARG A 3 -4.58 -14.85 13.54
N ALA A 4 -3.34 -15.33 13.64
CA ALA A 4 -2.27 -14.95 12.72
C ALA A 4 -2.76 -15.05 11.28
N ASP A 5 -3.06 -13.90 10.67
CA ASP A 5 -3.65 -13.83 9.35
C ASP A 5 -2.65 -14.40 8.34
N THR A 6 -2.99 -15.55 7.78
CA THR A 6 -2.08 -16.35 6.98
C THR A 6 -1.99 -15.75 5.58
N ILE A 7 -0.79 -15.72 5.01
CA ILE A 7 -0.61 -15.25 3.63
C ILE A 7 -0.77 -16.42 2.67
N LEU A 8 -1.72 -16.30 1.76
CA LEU A 8 -2.02 -17.28 0.73
C LEU A 8 -1.51 -16.80 -0.63
N VAL A 9 -1.03 -17.74 -1.44
CA VAL A 9 -0.64 -17.48 -2.82
C VAL A 9 -1.76 -17.91 -3.76
N ARG A 10 -2.13 -17.04 -4.70
CA ARG A 10 -3.11 -17.33 -5.76
C ARG A 10 -2.57 -16.90 -7.11
N ARG A 11 -2.96 -17.61 -8.17
CA ARG A 11 -2.70 -17.21 -9.55
C ARG A 11 -4.04 -17.02 -10.25
N ILE A 12 -4.33 -15.79 -10.66
CA ILE A 12 -5.61 -15.42 -11.25
C ILE A 12 -5.30 -14.50 -12.43
N ASN A 13 -5.81 -14.81 -13.63
CA ASN A 13 -5.65 -14.02 -14.85
C ASN A 13 -4.18 -13.63 -15.17
N GLY A 14 -3.23 -14.55 -14.96
CA GLY A 14 -1.81 -14.31 -15.20
C GLY A 14 -1.10 -13.44 -14.14
N VAL A 15 -1.80 -13.07 -13.06
CA VAL A 15 -1.25 -12.32 -11.93
C VAL A 15 -0.98 -13.29 -10.78
N ARG A 16 0.22 -13.23 -10.21
CA ARG A 16 0.55 -13.91 -8.95
C ARG A 16 0.22 -12.98 -7.80
N TRP A 17 -0.72 -13.41 -6.97
CA TRP A 17 -1.17 -12.72 -5.77
C TRP A 17 -0.59 -13.35 -4.51
N LEU A 18 -0.17 -12.50 -3.58
CA LEU A 18 -0.02 -12.85 -2.18
C LEU A 18 -1.07 -12.04 -1.43
N VAL A 19 -1.96 -12.72 -0.72
CA VAL A 19 -3.15 -12.13 -0.12
C VAL A 19 -3.34 -12.65 1.29
N ARG A 20 -3.77 -11.79 2.20
CA ARG A 20 -4.21 -12.19 3.54
C ARG A 20 -5.42 -13.10 3.46
N SER A 21 -5.45 -14.15 4.29
CA SER A 21 -6.60 -15.06 4.35
C SER A 21 -7.89 -14.33 4.69
N SER A 22 -7.84 -13.33 5.57
CA SER A 22 -8.99 -12.48 5.90
C SER A 22 -9.55 -11.69 4.71
N PHE A 23 -8.73 -11.39 3.71
CA PHE A 23 -9.14 -10.61 2.55
C PHE A 23 -9.52 -11.48 1.34
N LEU A 24 -9.11 -12.75 1.32
CA LEU A 24 -9.26 -13.63 0.16
C LEU A 24 -10.72 -13.85 -0.23
N ASP A 25 -11.60 -14.03 0.74
CA ASP A 25 -13.01 -14.37 0.52
C ASP A 25 -13.93 -13.12 0.54
N THR A 26 -13.36 -11.94 0.34
CA THR A 26 -14.11 -10.68 0.32
C THR A 26 -14.59 -10.33 -1.09
N PRO A 27 -15.80 -9.75 -1.24
CA PRO A 27 -16.26 -9.19 -2.52
C PRO A 27 -15.27 -8.18 -3.11
N GLY A 28 -14.55 -7.46 -2.25
CA GLY A 28 -13.44 -6.58 -2.62
C GLY A 28 -12.35 -7.31 -3.42
N PHE A 29 -11.83 -8.44 -2.91
CA PHE A 29 -10.79 -9.20 -3.61
C PHE A 29 -11.27 -9.80 -4.93
N ASP A 30 -12.47 -10.40 -4.95
CA ASP A 30 -13.07 -10.93 -6.17
C ASP A 30 -13.17 -9.87 -7.26
N SER A 31 -13.66 -8.68 -6.89
CA SER A 31 -13.80 -7.56 -7.83
C SER A 31 -12.44 -7.02 -8.28
N LEU A 32 -11.43 -7.02 -7.40
CA LEU A 32 -10.06 -6.65 -7.77
C LEU A 32 -9.44 -7.59 -8.77
N THR A 33 -9.71 -8.88 -8.71
CA THR A 33 -9.14 -9.84 -9.69
C THR A 33 -9.75 -9.68 -11.09
N ARG A 34 -10.94 -9.07 -11.19
CA ARG A 34 -11.62 -8.73 -12.45
C ARG A 34 -11.12 -7.41 -13.06
N ILE A 35 -10.74 -6.43 -12.25
CA ILE A 35 -10.31 -5.09 -12.71
C ILE A 35 -8.78 -4.94 -12.73
N GLY A 36 -8.08 -5.60 -11.81
CA GLY A 36 -6.62 -5.60 -11.68
C GLY A 36 -5.89 -6.21 -12.87
N THR A 37 -6.62 -6.79 -13.83
CA THR A 37 -6.12 -7.26 -15.13
C THR A 37 -6.04 -6.19 -16.19
N ASP A 38 -6.71 -5.05 -16.02
CA ASP A 38 -6.75 -4.03 -17.05
C ASP A 38 -5.54 -3.12 -16.97
N TRP A 39 -4.81 -3.06 -15.84
CA TRP A 39 -3.59 -2.28 -15.58
C TRP A 39 -3.63 -0.80 -16.01
N HIS A 40 -4.81 -0.33 -16.39
CA HIS A 40 -5.18 1.04 -16.65
C HIS A 40 -5.94 1.51 -15.41
N PRO A 41 -5.53 2.61 -14.79
CA PRO A 41 -6.21 3.06 -13.61
C PRO A 41 -7.60 3.62 -13.96
N PRO A 42 -8.62 3.45 -13.09
CA PRO A 42 -9.89 4.13 -13.22
C PRO A 42 -9.70 5.66 -13.14
N VAL A 43 -10.58 6.42 -13.80
CA VAL A 43 -10.45 7.85 -14.15
C VAL A 43 -10.17 8.81 -12.97
N ARG A 44 -10.42 8.39 -11.71
CA ARG A 44 -10.08 9.15 -10.49
C ARG A 44 -8.75 8.69 -9.88
N THR A 45 -7.64 9.15 -10.45
CA THR A 45 -6.29 8.93 -9.91
C THR A 45 -5.58 10.20 -9.47
N ARG A 46 -4.88 10.13 -8.33
CA ARG A 46 -3.72 11.00 -8.08
C ARG A 46 -2.58 10.51 -8.99
N LYS A 47 -2.47 11.12 -10.16
CA LYS A 47 -1.50 10.76 -11.21
C LYS A 47 -0.17 11.45 -10.98
N GLU A 48 0.86 10.70 -10.59
CA GLU A 48 2.23 11.22 -10.52
C GLU A 48 2.99 10.87 -11.81
N ARG A 49 2.87 11.73 -12.83
CA ARG A 49 3.36 11.48 -14.21
C ARG A 49 4.84 11.08 -14.28
N ARG A 50 5.71 11.63 -13.42
CA ARG A 50 7.16 11.36 -13.43
C ARG A 50 7.57 9.99 -12.89
N ARG A 51 6.73 9.33 -12.09
CA ARG A 51 7.06 8.05 -11.43
C ARG A 51 6.38 6.81 -12.03
N ARG A 52 5.51 6.97 -13.04
CA ARG A 52 4.63 5.90 -13.59
C ARG A 52 3.97 5.08 -12.46
N ARG A 53 3.55 5.82 -11.43
CA ARG A 53 2.90 5.35 -10.22
C ARG A 53 1.53 6.01 -10.16
N TRP A 54 0.53 5.23 -9.79
CA TRP A 54 -0.85 5.69 -9.69
C TRP A 54 -1.43 5.12 -8.42
N SER A 55 -2.22 5.91 -7.74
CA SER A 55 -3.00 5.42 -6.61
C SER A 55 -4.44 5.87 -6.72
N THR A 56 -5.34 4.99 -6.29
CA THR A 56 -6.79 5.23 -6.33
C THR A 56 -7.46 4.52 -5.18
N LEU A 57 -8.50 5.15 -4.63
CA LEU A 57 -9.42 4.52 -3.71
C LEU A 57 -10.38 3.66 -4.54
N TYR A 58 -10.43 2.36 -4.23
CA TYR A 58 -11.33 1.42 -4.85
C TYR A 58 -12.43 1.02 -3.87
N ARG A 59 -13.67 1.08 -4.33
CA ARG A 59 -14.85 0.70 -3.55
C ARG A 59 -15.57 -0.40 -4.32
N SER A 60 -15.78 -1.56 -3.68
CA SER A 60 -16.60 -2.62 -4.23
C SER A 60 -17.44 -3.29 -3.14
N ALA A 61 -18.74 -3.41 -3.37
CA ALA A 61 -19.68 -4.24 -2.59
C ALA A 61 -19.49 -4.20 -1.05
N GLY A 62 -19.26 -3.01 -0.48
CA GLY A 62 -19.08 -2.80 0.96
C GLY A 62 -17.62 -2.60 1.41
N ASP A 63 -16.66 -3.11 0.64
CA ASP A 63 -15.24 -2.96 0.93
C ASP A 63 -14.67 -1.68 0.33
N GLN A 64 -13.81 -1.01 1.11
CA GLN A 64 -12.98 0.10 0.64
C GLN A 64 -11.51 -0.25 0.81
N VAL A 65 -10.79 -0.23 -0.31
CA VAL A 65 -9.36 -0.55 -0.34
C VAL A 65 -8.61 0.51 -1.12
N PHE A 66 -7.35 0.73 -0.75
CA PHE A 66 -6.48 1.64 -1.47
C PHE A 66 -5.57 0.85 -2.41
N LEU A 67 -5.59 1.23 -3.69
CA LEU A 67 -4.84 0.57 -4.74
C LEU A 67 -3.66 1.43 -5.16
N LYS A 68 -2.48 0.83 -5.21
CA LYS A 68 -1.25 1.48 -5.66
C LYS A 68 -0.60 0.67 -6.79
N TYR A 69 -0.73 1.21 -8.00
CA TYR A 69 -0.20 0.62 -9.22
C TYR A 69 1.23 1.08 -9.49
N PHE A 70 2.08 0.12 -9.84
CA PHE A 70 3.46 0.35 -10.26
C PHE A 70 3.66 -0.18 -11.67
N LEU A 71 3.89 0.73 -12.61
CA LEU A 71 4.24 0.39 -13.99
C LEU A 71 5.76 0.55 -14.21
N PRO A 72 6.36 -0.25 -15.10
CA PRO A 72 7.78 -0.16 -15.39
C PRO A 72 8.13 1.20 -15.99
N ARG A 73 9.23 1.82 -15.53
CA ARG A 73 9.63 3.18 -15.96
C ARG A 73 10.43 3.19 -17.26
N SER A 74 11.26 2.18 -17.49
CA SER A 74 12.15 2.13 -18.66
C SER A 74 12.68 0.73 -18.93
N ARG A 75 13.27 0.53 -20.12
CA ARG A 75 13.95 -0.71 -20.50
C ARG A 75 15.08 -1.14 -19.56
N TYR A 76 15.75 -0.19 -18.90
CA TYR A 76 16.84 -0.45 -17.95
C TYR A 76 16.34 -0.88 -16.57
N GLU A 77 15.13 -0.47 -16.19
CA GLU A 77 14.50 -1.03 -14.99
C GLU A 77 14.13 -2.51 -15.19
N ARG A 78 13.90 -2.97 -16.44
CA ARG A 78 13.60 -4.38 -16.75
C ARG A 78 14.71 -5.33 -16.27
N LEU A 79 15.97 -4.96 -16.49
CA LEU A 79 17.12 -5.78 -16.08
C LEU A 79 17.27 -5.82 -14.55
N LYS A 80 17.03 -4.69 -13.87
CA LYS A 80 17.09 -4.61 -12.40
C LYS A 80 16.07 -5.52 -11.73
N TYR A 81 14.85 -5.58 -12.27
CA TYR A 81 13.80 -6.42 -11.69
C TYR A 81 13.93 -7.90 -12.03
N LEU A 82 14.82 -8.33 -12.94
CA LEU A 82 15.08 -9.77 -13.09
C LEU A 82 15.59 -10.39 -11.77
N ILE A 83 16.37 -9.61 -11.00
CA ILE A 83 17.00 -10.05 -9.74
C ILE A 83 16.34 -9.39 -8.53
N ARG A 84 15.76 -8.19 -8.66
CA ARG A 84 15.11 -7.47 -7.54
C ARG A 84 13.60 -7.73 -7.42
N PRO A 85 13.05 -7.71 -6.18
CA PRO A 85 11.61 -7.77 -5.96
C PRO A 85 10.89 -6.58 -6.61
N SER A 86 9.62 -6.77 -6.98
CA SER A 86 8.78 -5.69 -7.49
C SER A 86 8.56 -4.60 -6.43
N ARG A 87 8.21 -3.38 -6.87
CA ARG A 87 7.95 -2.26 -5.94
C ARG A 87 6.81 -2.56 -4.98
N ALA A 88 5.71 -3.15 -5.48
CA ALA A 88 4.61 -3.57 -4.62
C ALA A 88 5.07 -4.63 -3.60
N SER A 89 5.88 -5.61 -4.01
CA SER A 89 6.43 -6.62 -3.10
C SER A 89 7.36 -6.02 -2.03
N ALA A 90 8.19 -5.04 -2.40
CA ALA A 90 9.05 -4.35 -1.44
C ALA A 90 8.23 -3.53 -0.44
N GLU A 91 7.26 -2.76 -0.92
CA GLU A 91 6.40 -1.94 -0.07
C GLU A 91 5.49 -2.80 0.83
N TRP A 92 4.94 -3.90 0.31
CA TRP A 92 4.21 -4.91 1.08
C TRP A 92 5.04 -5.45 2.25
N ARG A 93 6.29 -5.86 1.98
CA ARG A 93 7.17 -6.42 3.03
C ARG A 93 7.48 -5.38 4.10
N ASN A 94 7.75 -4.13 3.71
CA ASN A 94 8.00 -3.05 4.65
C ASN A 94 6.76 -2.75 5.50
N ALA A 95 5.58 -2.63 4.87
CA ALA A 95 4.32 -2.38 5.60
C ALA A 95 4.00 -3.50 6.59
N ARG A 96 4.18 -4.77 6.19
CA ARG A 96 4.00 -5.91 7.11
C ARG A 96 5.02 -5.94 8.24
N GLN A 97 6.25 -5.49 7.99
CA GLN A 97 7.25 -5.38 9.06
C GLN A 97 6.84 -4.30 10.06
N LEU A 98 6.43 -3.13 9.59
CA LEU A 98 5.94 -2.03 10.44
C LEU A 98 4.72 -2.44 11.26
N GLU A 99 3.73 -3.08 10.64
CA GLU A 99 2.54 -3.60 11.33
C GLU A 99 2.92 -4.59 12.44
N ARG A 100 3.84 -5.53 12.19
CA ARG A 100 4.31 -6.48 13.21
C ARG A 100 5.05 -5.83 14.37
N LEU A 101 5.65 -4.66 14.14
CA LEU A 101 6.28 -3.86 15.18
C LEU A 101 5.26 -3.00 15.96
N GLY A 102 3.97 -3.06 15.58
CA GLY A 102 2.91 -2.26 16.22
C GLY A 102 2.90 -0.80 15.77
N VAL A 103 3.60 -0.46 14.68
CA VAL A 103 3.55 0.87 14.07
C VAL A 103 2.23 1.03 13.33
N HIS A 104 1.55 2.16 13.54
CA HIS A 104 0.30 2.47 12.84
C HIS A 104 0.57 2.73 11.36
N VAL A 105 0.21 1.76 10.51
CA VAL A 105 0.28 1.86 9.05
C VAL A 105 -0.97 1.23 8.45
N PRO A 106 -1.42 1.68 7.25
CA PRO A 106 -2.53 1.03 6.57
C PRO A 106 -2.26 -0.46 6.38
N VAL A 107 -3.16 -1.30 6.88
CA VAL A 107 -3.03 -2.76 6.84
C VAL A 107 -2.81 -3.22 5.39
N PRO A 108 -1.68 -3.88 5.08
CA PRO A 108 -1.44 -4.41 3.75
C PRO A 108 -2.27 -5.68 3.52
N LEU A 109 -3.29 -5.62 2.66
CA LEU A 109 -4.27 -6.70 2.41
C LEU A 109 -3.86 -7.71 1.33
N ALA A 110 -3.38 -7.23 0.18
CA ALA A 110 -2.77 -8.07 -0.85
C ALA A 110 -1.68 -7.33 -1.65
N TRP A 111 -0.87 -8.09 -2.38
CA TRP A 111 -0.13 -7.56 -3.53
C TRP A 111 -0.13 -8.55 -4.68
N GLY A 112 -0.12 -8.03 -5.91
CA GLY A 112 -0.13 -8.79 -7.14
C GLY A 112 1.03 -8.40 -8.06
N GLU A 113 1.61 -9.37 -8.76
CA GLU A 113 2.54 -9.10 -9.87
C GLU A 113 2.18 -9.88 -11.13
N ARG A 114 2.27 -9.19 -12.27
CA ARG A 114 2.24 -9.80 -13.60
C ARG A 114 3.59 -9.64 -14.25
N ARG A 115 4.09 -10.75 -14.81
CA ARG A 115 5.32 -10.79 -15.60
C ARG A 115 4.92 -10.93 -17.07
N GLY A 116 5.19 -9.90 -17.86
CA GLY A 116 5.04 -9.93 -19.31
C GLY A 116 6.31 -10.42 -20.02
N ALA A 117 6.22 -10.57 -21.34
CA ALA A 117 7.37 -10.89 -22.19
C ALA A 117 8.49 -9.84 -22.03
N ALA A 118 9.74 -10.26 -22.21
CA ALA A 118 10.94 -9.41 -22.12
C ALA A 118 11.16 -8.69 -20.76
N GLY A 119 10.75 -9.31 -19.65
CA GLY A 119 11.05 -8.80 -18.29
C GLY A 119 10.18 -7.62 -17.85
N TRP A 120 9.07 -7.37 -18.54
CA TRP A 120 8.09 -6.38 -18.10
C TRP A 120 7.42 -6.86 -16.81
N ARG A 121 7.48 -6.06 -15.75
CA ARG A 121 6.77 -6.33 -14.49
C ARG A 121 5.83 -5.19 -14.17
N GLN A 122 4.57 -5.53 -14.01
CA GLN A 122 3.57 -4.65 -13.43
C GLN A 122 3.19 -5.22 -12.07
N SER A 123 3.01 -4.35 -11.08
CA SER A 123 2.65 -4.79 -9.75
C SER A 123 1.66 -3.85 -9.09
N LEU A 124 0.81 -4.40 -8.25
CA LEU A 124 -0.25 -3.70 -7.53
C LEU A 124 -0.11 -4.02 -6.04
N LEU A 125 -0.18 -2.99 -5.21
CA LEU A 125 -0.32 -3.10 -3.76
C LEU A 125 -1.76 -2.73 -3.38
N VAL A 126 -2.35 -3.52 -2.49
CA VAL A 126 -3.68 -3.32 -1.92
C VAL A 126 -3.52 -3.17 -0.41
N THR A 127 -3.97 -2.05 0.13
CA THR A 127 -4.06 -1.81 1.58
C THR A 127 -5.51 -1.54 1.96
N GLU A 128 -5.80 -1.58 3.26
CA GLU A 128 -7.03 -0.98 3.75
C GLU A 128 -7.14 0.48 3.29
N ALA A 129 -8.37 0.95 3.11
CA ALA A 129 -8.62 2.37 2.91
C ALA A 129 -8.86 3.04 4.24
N LEU A 130 -8.35 4.26 4.38
CA LEU A 130 -8.68 5.18 5.46
C LEU A 130 -9.51 6.35 4.89
N PRO A 131 -10.78 6.10 4.50
CA PRO A 131 -11.60 7.13 3.88
C PRO A 131 -11.90 8.26 4.87
N GLY A 132 -11.63 9.49 4.47
CA GLY A 132 -11.89 10.67 5.31
C GLY A 132 -10.81 10.98 6.34
N ALA A 133 -9.73 10.19 6.42
CA ALA A 133 -8.55 10.57 7.20
C ALA A 133 -7.83 11.74 6.51
N PRO A 134 -7.75 12.93 7.15
CA PRO A 134 -6.98 14.04 6.61
C PRO A 134 -5.49 13.71 6.70
N THR A 135 -4.68 14.24 5.79
CA THR A 135 -3.23 14.21 6.03
C THR A 135 -2.88 15.07 7.25
N LEU A 136 -1.76 14.81 7.91
CA LEU A 136 -1.27 15.66 9.00
C LEU A 136 -1.15 17.13 8.57
N LEU A 137 -0.78 17.38 7.31
CA LEU A 137 -0.76 18.72 6.74
C LEU A 137 -2.17 19.34 6.74
N GLN A 138 -3.17 18.64 6.19
CA GLN A 138 -4.56 19.11 6.19
C GLN A 138 -5.14 19.27 7.60
N TRP A 139 -4.80 18.34 8.49
CA TRP A 139 -5.19 18.42 9.89
C TRP A 139 -4.63 19.70 10.52
N SER A 140 -3.36 20.05 10.24
CA SER A 140 -2.71 21.25 10.80
C SER A 140 -3.31 22.58 10.34
N GLU A 141 -4.13 22.60 9.28
CA GLU A 141 -4.82 23.80 8.79
C GLU A 141 -5.99 24.21 9.70
N SER A 142 -6.48 23.30 10.55
CA SER A 142 -7.55 23.56 11.52
C SER A 142 -7.01 23.88 12.92
N ARG A 143 -7.80 24.58 13.74
CA ARG A 143 -7.46 24.75 15.16
C ARG A 143 -7.84 23.49 15.94
N HIS A 144 -6.92 23.02 16.76
CA HIS A 144 -7.07 21.87 17.64
C HIS A 144 -6.74 22.25 19.08
N GLY A 145 -7.31 21.54 20.04
CA GLY A 145 -6.98 21.74 21.45
C GLY A 145 -5.58 21.21 21.79
N ASP A 146 -4.97 21.76 22.84
CA ASP A 146 -3.63 21.36 23.29
C ASP A 146 -3.54 19.85 23.62
N ALA A 147 -4.63 19.28 24.15
CA ALA A 147 -4.70 17.86 24.46
C ALA A 147 -4.65 16.98 23.19
N GLU A 148 -5.33 17.39 22.11
CA GLU A 148 -5.36 16.68 20.83
C GLU A 148 -3.99 16.73 20.16
N VAL A 149 -3.38 17.92 20.10
CA VAL A 149 -2.02 18.12 19.58
C VAL A 149 -1.01 17.27 20.35
N ARG A 150 -1.11 17.23 21.68
CA ARG A 150 -0.22 16.43 22.54
C ARG A 150 -0.38 14.93 22.26
N SER A 151 -1.62 14.45 22.18
CA SER A 151 -1.92 13.04 21.88
C SER A 151 -1.36 12.62 20.52
N LEU A 152 -1.56 13.44 19.49
CA LEU A 152 -1.03 13.19 18.14
C LEU A 152 0.50 13.14 18.14
N ARG A 153 1.16 14.11 18.77
CA ARG A 153 2.64 14.14 18.89
C ARG A 153 3.17 12.90 19.58
N GLN A 154 2.53 12.45 20.66
CA GLN A 154 2.95 11.26 21.39
C GLN A 154 2.83 9.99 20.53
N LYS A 155 1.71 9.82 19.81
CA LYS A 155 1.51 8.67 18.91
C LYS A 155 2.53 8.66 17.78
N LEU A 156 2.71 9.78 17.08
CA LEU A 156 3.68 9.89 15.99
C LEU A 156 5.12 9.67 16.48
N ALA A 157 5.50 10.26 17.62
CA ALA A 157 6.83 10.07 18.20
C ALA A 157 7.07 8.61 18.58
N ARG A 158 6.06 7.92 19.12
CA ARG A 158 6.14 6.49 19.44
C ARG A 158 6.37 5.65 18.19
N ASP A 159 5.58 5.87 17.13
CA ASP A 159 5.72 5.13 15.87
C ASP A 159 7.11 5.33 15.25
N VAL A 160 7.60 6.58 15.23
CA VAL A 160 8.95 6.91 14.72
C VAL A 160 10.05 6.29 15.58
N ALA A 161 9.90 6.31 16.91
CA ALA A 161 10.86 5.69 17.81
C ALA A 161 10.96 4.18 17.54
N VAL A 162 9.82 3.48 17.46
CA VAL A 162 9.77 2.05 17.14
C VAL A 162 10.45 1.75 15.79
N MET A 163 10.21 2.57 14.77
CA MET A 163 10.90 2.42 13.48
C MET A 163 12.43 2.50 13.65
N HIS A 164 12.92 3.55 14.31
CA HIS A 164 14.35 3.80 14.47
C HIS A 164 15.05 2.74 15.33
N GLU A 165 14.41 2.28 16.41
CA GLU A 165 14.90 1.20 17.27
C GLU A 165 15.12 -0.12 16.49
N HIS A 166 14.34 -0.33 15.43
CA HIS A 166 14.44 -1.49 14.54
C HIS A 166 15.24 -1.23 13.26
N GLY A 167 15.96 -0.10 13.18
CA GLY A 167 16.78 0.28 12.02
C GLY A 167 15.98 0.62 10.76
N LEU A 168 14.68 0.92 10.90
CA LEU A 168 13.80 1.31 9.82
C LEU A 168 13.74 2.83 9.71
N PHE A 169 13.97 3.35 8.51
CA PHE A 169 13.97 4.79 8.23
C PHE A 169 12.93 5.13 7.17
N HIS A 170 11.93 5.95 7.54
CA HIS A 170 10.94 6.45 6.61
C HIS A 170 11.53 7.61 5.80
N ARG A 171 11.99 7.32 4.57
CA ARG A 171 12.71 8.27 3.70
C ARG A 171 11.90 9.48 3.20
N ASP A 172 10.60 9.48 3.44
CA ASP A 172 9.65 10.49 2.92
C ASP A 172 8.67 10.91 4.03
N LEU A 173 9.14 11.02 5.29
CA LEU A 173 8.28 11.34 6.43
C LEU A 173 7.97 12.84 6.44
N HIS A 174 6.81 13.22 5.90
CA HIS A 174 6.32 14.60 5.87
C HIS A 174 4.79 14.63 6.03
N GLY A 175 4.22 15.82 6.26
CA GLY A 175 2.82 15.98 6.64
C GLY A 175 1.78 15.41 5.66
N ASP A 176 2.10 15.25 4.37
CA ASP A 176 1.21 14.60 3.39
C ASP A 176 1.25 13.07 3.41
N ASN A 177 2.25 12.47 4.06
CA ASN A 177 2.45 11.03 4.15
C ASN A 177 2.08 10.46 5.53
N VAL A 178 1.55 11.30 6.43
CA VAL A 178 0.94 10.91 7.70
C VAL A 178 -0.55 11.17 7.59
N LEU A 179 -1.37 10.19 7.97
CA LEU A 179 -2.84 10.21 7.95
C LEU A 179 -3.41 10.17 9.38
#